data_AF-A0A158BFM4-F1
#
_entry.id   AF-A0A158BFM4-F1
#
_cell.length_a   1.000
_cell.length_b   1.000
_cell.length_c   1.000
_cell.angle_alpha   90.00
_cell.angle_beta   90.00
_cell.angle_gamma   90.00
#
_symmetry.space_group_name_H-M   'P 1'
#
loop_
_entity.id
_entity.type
_entity.pdbx_description
1 polymer ?
#
loop_
_entity_poly.entity_id
_entity_poly.type
_entity_poly.pdbx_seq_one_letter_code
_entity_poly.pdbx_strand_id
1 'polypeptide(L)'
;MLHDGARNAGTLRGTGIIGVSPHVTTHMNTPSEAAPRPALRELTPLEARVLGVLVEKQHTVPDTYPLSLNSLTSGCNQKTARSPVMSVSEDEVLTTIDGLKRLSLVIEGSSSRVPRFEHNVNRVLGVPSQSVALLATLFLRGPQTAAELRANSARLHSFADISSVESFLDELAENDPPRVVKLPRTPGERESRWMHLLCGEVNISDMPLREGQGGESYSLSEFEALKSEQKRLAHEVAQLRAMVERMAGELGIALDQPPSDA
;
A
#
# COMPACT_ATOMS: atom_id res chain seq x y z
N MET A 1 -54.46 -52.43 -65.18
CA MET A 1 -53.88 -52.95 -66.43
C MET A 1 -52.48 -52.37 -66.53
N LEU A 2 -51.44 -53.15 -66.20
CA LEU A 2 -50.50 -53.80 -67.17
C LEU A 2 -49.77 -52.72 -67.98
N HIS A 3 -48.44 -52.56 -68.03
CA HIS A 3 -47.25 -53.41 -67.86
C HIS A 3 -46.04 -52.43 -67.76
N ASP A 4 -45.06 -52.63 -66.88
CA ASP A 4 -43.83 -53.44 -67.07
C ASP A 4 -42.74 -52.75 -67.91
N GLY A 5 -41.47 -52.83 -67.48
CA GLY A 5 -40.35 -52.27 -68.25
C GLY A 5 -39.10 -51.90 -67.46
N ALA A 6 -38.40 -52.92 -66.94
CA ALA A 6 -37.16 -52.83 -66.17
C ALA A 6 -35.87 -52.58 -67.01
N ARG A 7 -34.75 -52.44 -66.27
CA ARG A 7 -33.30 -52.63 -66.61
C ARG A 7 -32.56 -51.32 -66.95
N ASN A 8 -31.35 -51.02 -66.46
CA ASN A 8 -30.22 -51.88 -66.11
C ASN A 8 -29.30 -51.12 -65.10
N ALA A 9 -28.98 -51.69 -63.94
CA ALA A 9 -27.70 -52.36 -63.62
C ALA A 9 -26.51 -51.43 -63.31
N GLY A 10 -26.04 -51.53 -62.06
CA GLY A 10 -24.85 -50.86 -61.54
C GLY A 10 -24.62 -51.23 -60.08
N THR A 11 -24.43 -52.53 -59.81
CA THR A 11 -23.99 -53.09 -58.53
C THR A 11 -22.59 -52.58 -58.18
N LEU A 12 -22.34 -52.20 -56.92
CA LEU A 12 -21.25 -52.74 -56.09
C LEU A 12 -21.33 -52.24 -54.63
N ARG A 13 -21.45 -53.25 -53.76
CA ARG A 13 -21.31 -53.42 -52.30
C ARG A 13 -20.56 -52.36 -51.46
N GLY A 14 -21.03 -52.24 -50.21
CA GLY A 14 -20.31 -51.80 -49.00
C GLY A 14 -21.22 -50.98 -48.07
N THR A 15 -21.90 -51.53 -47.06
CA THR A 15 -21.38 -51.79 -45.69
C THR A 15 -20.48 -50.63 -45.24
N GLY A 16 -20.75 -49.78 -44.25
CA GLY A 16 -21.75 -49.63 -43.21
C GLY A 16 -21.17 -48.63 -42.20
N ILE A 17 -22.03 -48.15 -41.30
CA ILE A 17 -21.74 -47.71 -39.92
C ILE A 17 -21.03 -46.35 -39.61
N ILE A 18 -21.80 -45.53 -38.87
CA ILE A 18 -21.46 -44.60 -37.77
C ILE A 18 -21.09 -43.16 -38.13
N GLY A 19 -21.94 -42.23 -37.68
CA GLY A 19 -21.76 -40.80 -37.78
C GLY A 19 -20.81 -40.22 -36.72
N VAL A 20 -20.29 -39.03 -37.02
CA VAL A 20 -19.64 -38.13 -36.05
C VAL A 20 -19.96 -36.69 -36.45
N SER A 21 -20.58 -35.96 -35.52
CA SER A 21 -20.87 -34.53 -35.61
C SER A 21 -19.58 -33.70 -35.70
N PRO A 22 -19.57 -32.54 -36.39
CA PRO A 22 -18.40 -31.67 -36.41
C PRO A 22 -18.23 -30.98 -35.06
N HIS A 23 -17.07 -31.23 -34.45
CA HIS A 23 -16.64 -30.68 -33.17
C HIS A 23 -16.46 -29.15 -33.30
N VAL A 24 -17.18 -28.39 -32.46
CA VAL A 24 -16.90 -26.98 -32.20
C VAL A 24 -15.48 -26.91 -31.62
N THR A 25 -14.59 -26.18 -32.31
CA THR A 25 -13.23 -25.93 -31.85
C THR A 25 -13.30 -24.80 -30.82
N THR A 26 -13.18 -25.16 -29.55
CA THR A 26 -13.04 -24.22 -28.44
C THR A 26 -11.69 -23.50 -28.60
N HIS A 27 -11.73 -22.21 -28.91
CA HIS A 27 -10.55 -21.35 -28.81
C HIS A 27 -10.11 -21.31 -27.34
N MET A 28 -9.05 -22.07 -27.02
CA MET A 28 -8.30 -21.96 -25.78
C MET A 28 -7.72 -20.54 -25.71
N ASN A 29 -8.28 -19.72 -24.83
CA ASN A 29 -7.76 -18.39 -24.54
C ASN A 29 -6.46 -18.59 -23.74
N THR A 30 -5.33 -18.53 -24.42
CA THR A 30 -4.01 -18.53 -23.79
C THR A 30 -3.96 -17.33 -22.83
N PRO A 31 -3.55 -17.49 -21.55
CA PRO A 31 -3.34 -16.33 -20.71
C PRO A 31 -2.23 -15.52 -21.34
N SER A 32 -2.57 -14.30 -21.75
CA SER A 32 -1.61 -13.31 -22.22
C SER A 32 -0.51 -13.22 -21.17
N GLU A 33 0.69 -13.70 -21.54
CA GLU A 33 1.92 -13.51 -20.78
C GLU A 33 2.06 -12.01 -20.58
N ALA A 34 1.67 -11.55 -19.39
CA ALA A 34 1.62 -10.13 -19.08
C ALA A 34 3.05 -9.63 -19.18
N ALA A 35 3.28 -8.68 -20.11
CA ALA A 35 4.55 -7.99 -20.23
C ALA A 35 5.07 -7.61 -18.83
N PRO A 36 6.38 -7.74 -18.57
CA PRO A 36 6.94 -7.48 -17.25
C PRO A 36 6.51 -6.09 -16.81
N ARG A 37 5.69 -6.03 -15.74
CA ARG A 37 5.24 -4.77 -15.17
C ARG A 37 6.49 -4.02 -14.71
N PRO A 38 6.67 -2.75 -15.10
CA PRO A 38 7.81 -1.97 -14.65
C PRO A 38 7.87 -2.00 -13.11
N ALA A 39 9.08 -2.12 -12.58
CA ALA A 39 9.30 -2.18 -11.13
C ALA A 39 8.60 -1.00 -10.44
N LEU A 40 7.84 -1.29 -9.39
CA LEU A 40 7.14 -0.28 -8.61
C LEU A 40 8.18 0.67 -7.99
N ARG A 41 8.06 1.98 -8.26
CA ARG A 41 8.90 2.98 -7.58
C ARG A 41 8.65 2.99 -6.08
N GLU A 42 9.61 3.49 -5.32
CA GLU A 42 9.44 3.75 -3.90
C GLU A 42 8.24 4.67 -3.65
N LEU A 43 7.44 4.32 -2.65
CA LEU A 43 6.29 5.09 -2.19
C LEU A 43 6.73 6.15 -1.19
N THR A 44 6.04 7.28 -1.16
CA THR A 44 6.22 8.24 -0.07
C THR A 44 5.59 7.71 1.23
N PRO A 45 5.99 8.23 2.41
CA PRO A 45 5.36 7.86 3.67
C PRO A 45 3.84 8.11 3.70
N LEU A 46 3.37 9.16 3.03
CA LEU A 46 1.95 9.46 2.93
C LEU A 46 1.22 8.51 1.98
N GLU A 47 1.86 8.10 0.88
CA GLU A 47 1.33 7.06 -0.01
C GLU A 47 1.14 5.73 0.74
N ALA A 48 2.16 5.30 1.51
CA ALA A 48 2.05 4.11 2.35
C ALA A 48 0.96 4.26 3.42
N ARG A 49 0.84 5.43 4.05
CA ARG A 49 -0.25 5.74 5.00
C ARG A 49 -1.63 5.57 4.37
N VAL A 50 -1.86 6.17 3.20
CA VAL A 50 -3.14 6.09 2.48
C VAL A 50 -3.49 4.63 2.15
N LEU A 51 -2.53 3.86 1.64
CA LEU A 51 -2.74 2.43 1.35
C LEU A 51 -3.05 1.63 2.60
N GLY A 52 -2.29 1.84 3.68
CA GLY A 52 -2.52 1.19 4.97
C GLY A 52 -3.94 1.46 5.50
N VAL A 53 -4.42 2.70 5.40
CA VAL A 53 -5.78 3.07 5.81
C VAL A 53 -6.83 2.38 4.94
N LEU A 54 -6.67 2.38 3.62
CA LEU A 54 -7.63 1.72 2.73
C LEU A 54 -7.74 0.21 3.01
N VAL A 55 -6.60 -0.47 3.19
CA VAL A 55 -6.57 -1.89 3.58
C VAL A 55 -7.23 -2.08 4.94
N GLU A 56 -6.83 -1.32 5.96
CA GLU A 56 -7.40 -1.41 7.31
C GLU A 56 -8.92 -1.25 7.28
N LYS A 57 -9.43 -0.24 6.56
CA LYS A 57 -10.87 0.07 6.55
C LYS A 57 -11.69 -0.89 5.69
N GLN A 58 -11.11 -1.52 4.66
CA GLN A 58 -11.79 -2.61 3.93
C GLN A 58 -12.20 -3.74 4.89
N HIS A 59 -11.33 -4.08 5.85
CA HIS A 59 -11.59 -5.16 6.81
C HIS A 59 -12.38 -4.71 8.04
N THR A 60 -12.08 -3.51 8.56
CA THR A 60 -12.63 -3.09 9.86
C THR A 60 -13.98 -2.39 9.76
N VAL A 61 -14.31 -1.81 8.60
CA VAL A 61 -15.57 -1.05 8.38
C VAL A 61 -16.12 -1.28 6.95
N PRO A 62 -16.41 -2.54 6.57
CA PRO A 62 -16.79 -2.90 5.19
C PRO A 62 -18.01 -2.14 4.68
N ASP A 63 -18.97 -1.80 5.55
CA ASP A 63 -20.18 -1.05 5.19
C ASP A 63 -19.91 0.36 4.65
N THR A 64 -18.75 0.92 4.99
CA THR A 64 -18.34 2.26 4.56
C THR A 64 -17.27 2.25 3.47
N TYR A 65 -16.79 1.07 3.10
CA TYR A 65 -15.81 0.87 2.03
C TYR A 65 -16.54 0.66 0.68
N PRO A 66 -16.08 1.25 -0.44
CA PRO A 66 -14.89 2.11 -0.59
C PRO A 66 -15.02 3.49 0.07
N LEU A 67 -13.88 4.07 0.48
CA LEU A 67 -13.86 5.28 1.30
C LEU A 67 -14.03 6.56 0.47
N SER A 68 -14.74 7.55 1.01
CA SER A 68 -14.68 8.92 0.50
C SER A 68 -13.36 9.60 0.91
N LEU A 69 -13.04 10.73 0.27
CA LEU A 69 -11.85 11.54 0.62
C LEU A 69 -11.81 11.89 2.12
N ASN A 70 -12.89 12.45 2.67
CA ASN A 70 -12.98 12.82 4.09
C ASN A 70 -12.73 11.62 5.04
N SER A 71 -13.34 10.46 4.76
CA SER A 71 -13.12 9.26 5.59
C SER A 71 -11.67 8.77 5.53
N LEU A 72 -11.03 8.87 4.36
CA LEU A 72 -9.64 8.50 4.15
C LEU A 72 -8.69 9.48 4.86
N THR A 73 -8.89 10.79 4.74
CA THR A 73 -8.12 11.83 5.46
C THR A 73 -8.24 11.65 6.97
N SER A 74 -9.47 11.45 7.47
CA SER A 74 -9.71 11.14 8.88
C SER A 74 -8.97 9.88 9.34
N GLY A 75 -8.91 8.85 8.48
CA GLY A 75 -8.17 7.62 8.74
C GLY A 75 -6.65 7.82 8.78
N CYS A 76 -6.10 8.73 7.97
CA CYS A 76 -4.67 9.05 7.94
C CYS A 76 -4.22 9.76 9.23
N ASN A 77 -5.10 10.60 9.79
CA ASN A 77 -4.87 11.45 10.96
C ASN A 77 -5.31 10.82 12.30
N GLN A 78 -5.62 9.52 12.34
CA GLN A 78 -5.99 8.85 13.59
C GLN A 78 -4.85 8.91 14.61
N LYS A 79 -5.17 9.18 15.88
CA LYS A 79 -4.18 9.21 16.97
C LYS A 79 -3.77 7.82 17.44
N THR A 80 -4.59 6.81 17.17
CA THR A 80 -4.36 5.42 17.56
C THR A 80 -3.97 4.59 16.35
N ALA A 81 -3.14 3.57 16.58
CA ALA A 81 -2.64 2.69 15.54
C ALA A 81 -1.95 3.42 14.37
N ARG A 82 -1.36 4.58 14.64
CA ARG A 82 -0.51 5.34 13.71
C ARG A 82 0.82 5.62 14.37
N SER A 83 1.91 5.37 13.66
CA SER A 83 3.27 5.70 14.06
C SER A 83 4.07 6.06 12.81
N PRO A 84 4.43 7.33 12.57
CA PRO A 84 4.06 8.51 13.38
C PRO A 84 2.59 8.90 13.22
N VAL A 85 2.05 9.61 14.21
CA VAL A 85 0.77 10.34 14.06
C VAL A 85 1.00 11.49 13.06
N MET A 86 0.08 11.66 12.11
CA MET A 86 0.16 12.68 11.07
C MET A 86 -1.00 13.67 11.21
N SER A 87 -0.84 14.84 10.59
CA SER A 87 -1.89 15.83 10.40
C SER A 87 -1.83 16.32 8.95
N VAL A 88 -2.45 15.56 8.05
CA VAL A 88 -2.50 15.87 6.61
C VAL A 88 -3.84 16.48 6.23
N SER A 89 -3.81 17.41 5.28
CA SER A 89 -4.99 18.04 4.69
C SER A 89 -5.66 17.16 3.63
N GLU A 90 -6.91 17.47 3.27
CA GLU A 90 -7.61 16.75 2.20
C GLU A 90 -6.92 16.93 0.83
N ASP A 91 -6.33 18.10 0.56
CA ASP A 91 -5.62 18.38 -0.69
C ASP A 91 -4.35 17.53 -0.84
N GLU A 92 -3.60 17.35 0.25
CA GLU A 92 -2.43 16.45 0.27
C GLU A 92 -2.84 15.00 0.04
N VAL A 93 -3.94 14.56 0.65
CA VAL A 93 -4.46 13.21 0.46
C VAL A 93 -4.96 13.01 -0.96
N LEU A 94 -5.64 13.99 -1.56
CA LEU A 94 -6.13 13.92 -2.94
C LEU A 94 -4.96 13.82 -3.94
N THR A 95 -3.93 14.67 -3.76
CA THR A 95 -2.71 14.63 -4.56
C THR A 95 -2.01 13.25 -4.46
N THR A 96 -1.98 12.69 -3.24
CA THR A 96 -1.42 11.37 -2.96
C THR A 96 -2.21 10.26 -3.68
N ILE A 97 -3.54 10.32 -3.65
CA ILE A 97 -4.42 9.37 -4.33
C ILE A 97 -4.16 9.39 -5.84
N ASP A 98 -4.02 10.56 -6.45
CA ASP A 98 -3.72 10.65 -7.88
C ASP A 98 -2.35 10.03 -8.23
N GLY A 99 -1.36 10.18 -7.34
CA GLY A 99 -0.09 9.45 -7.42
C GLY A 99 -0.27 7.93 -7.41
N LEU A 100 -1.05 7.42 -6.45
CA LEU A 100 -1.34 6.00 -6.29
C LEU A 100 -2.18 5.41 -7.42
N LYS A 101 -3.10 6.18 -8.02
CA LYS A 101 -3.87 5.80 -9.20
C LYS A 101 -2.98 5.56 -10.41
N ARG A 102 -1.95 6.40 -10.63
CA ARG A 102 -0.95 6.19 -11.70
C ARG A 102 -0.15 4.90 -11.50
N LEU A 103 0.02 4.45 -10.25
CA LEU A 103 0.65 3.18 -9.90
C LEU A 103 -0.34 2.00 -9.88
N SER A 104 -1.61 2.23 -10.23
CA SER A 104 -2.70 1.24 -10.14
C SER A 104 -2.91 0.66 -8.73
N LEU A 105 -2.38 1.31 -7.69
CA LEU A 105 -2.49 0.89 -6.28
C LEU A 105 -3.80 1.33 -5.64
N VAL A 106 -4.39 2.41 -6.15
CA VAL A 106 -5.73 2.90 -5.79
C VAL A 106 -6.59 2.95 -7.04
N ILE A 107 -7.84 2.50 -6.91
CA ILE A 107 -8.87 2.59 -7.94
C ILE A 107 -9.96 3.53 -7.43
N GLU A 108 -10.49 4.37 -8.32
CA GLU A 108 -11.62 5.24 -8.05
C GLU A 108 -12.88 4.63 -8.67
N GLY A 109 -13.89 4.37 -7.83
CA GLY A 109 -15.16 3.82 -8.28
C GLY A 109 -16.04 4.88 -8.94
N SER A 110 -16.57 4.60 -10.14
CA SER A 110 -17.38 5.54 -10.92
C SER A 110 -18.88 5.57 -10.54
N SER A 111 -19.31 4.82 -9.53
CA SER A 111 -20.74 4.53 -9.31
C SER A 111 -21.47 5.55 -8.42
N SER A 112 -20.79 6.51 -7.79
CA SER A 112 -21.41 7.47 -6.86
C SER A 112 -21.13 8.92 -7.23
N ARG A 113 -22.06 9.82 -6.87
CA ARG A 113 -21.88 11.28 -7.04
C ARG A 113 -20.66 11.84 -6.31
N VAL A 114 -20.21 11.14 -5.26
CA VAL A 114 -18.99 11.45 -4.51
C VAL A 114 -17.93 10.41 -4.87
N PRO A 115 -16.70 10.79 -5.26
CA PRO A 115 -15.61 9.86 -5.50
C PRO A 115 -15.37 8.91 -4.32
N ARG A 116 -15.17 7.64 -4.61
CA ARG A 116 -14.85 6.60 -3.63
C ARG A 116 -13.60 5.85 -4.06
N PHE A 117 -12.74 5.55 -3.10
CA PHE A 117 -11.42 4.99 -3.34
C PHE A 117 -11.28 3.60 -2.71
N GLU A 118 -10.73 2.68 -3.49
CA GLU A 118 -10.40 1.32 -3.09
C GLU A 118 -8.93 1.02 -3.34
N HIS A 119 -8.33 0.13 -2.55
CA HIS A 119 -6.96 -0.33 -2.81
C HIS A 119 -6.95 -1.52 -3.76
N ASN A 120 -5.82 -1.69 -4.47
CA ASN A 120 -5.56 -2.80 -5.39
C ASN A 120 -4.19 -3.45 -5.09
N VAL A 121 -3.74 -3.37 -3.83
CA VAL A 121 -2.38 -3.74 -3.40
C VAL A 121 -2.07 -5.20 -3.71
N ASN A 122 -3.02 -6.11 -3.44
CA ASN A 122 -2.85 -7.55 -3.65
C ASN A 122 -2.46 -7.86 -5.10
N ARG A 123 -3.17 -7.26 -6.06
CA ARG A 123 -2.95 -7.49 -7.49
C ARG A 123 -1.68 -6.81 -7.99
N VAL A 124 -1.40 -5.59 -7.52
CA VAL A 124 -0.20 -4.86 -7.94
C VAL A 124 1.06 -5.57 -7.45
N LEU A 125 1.10 -5.96 -6.17
CA LEU A 125 2.26 -6.61 -5.57
C LEU A 125 2.32 -8.12 -5.86
N GLY A 126 1.22 -8.75 -6.26
CA GLY A 126 1.17 -10.19 -6.52
C GLY A 126 1.29 -11.03 -5.24
N VAL A 127 0.78 -10.53 -4.11
CA VAL A 127 0.90 -11.18 -2.79
C VAL A 127 -0.49 -11.48 -2.20
N PRO A 128 -0.62 -12.53 -1.37
CA PRO A 128 -1.90 -12.91 -0.79
C PRO A 128 -2.41 -11.88 0.24
N SER A 129 -3.70 -11.93 0.57
CA SER A 129 -4.33 -10.96 1.48
C SER A 129 -3.73 -10.97 2.89
N GLN A 130 -3.20 -12.11 3.34
CA GLN A 130 -2.47 -12.27 4.59
C GLN A 130 -1.22 -11.39 4.61
N SER A 131 -0.41 -11.46 3.56
CA SER A 131 0.79 -10.63 3.40
C SER A 131 0.43 -9.14 3.30
N VAL A 132 -0.67 -8.79 2.63
CA VAL A 132 -1.18 -7.41 2.57
C VAL A 132 -1.60 -6.90 3.97
N ALA A 133 -2.18 -7.75 4.82
CA ALA A 133 -2.52 -7.37 6.19
C ALA A 133 -1.28 -7.03 7.03
N LEU A 134 -0.18 -7.78 6.86
CA LEU A 134 1.10 -7.50 7.51
C LEU A 134 1.72 -6.21 6.99
N LEU A 135 1.77 -6.03 5.67
CA LEU A 135 2.27 -4.80 5.04
C LEU A 135 1.48 -3.56 5.48
N ALA A 136 0.15 -3.62 5.50
CA ALA A 136 -0.68 -2.52 5.99
C ALA A 136 -0.39 -2.18 7.45
N THR A 137 -0.18 -3.20 8.29
CA THR A 137 0.18 -2.99 9.70
C THR A 137 1.56 -2.32 9.84
N LEU A 138 2.52 -2.66 8.98
CA LEU A 138 3.83 -2.00 8.92
C LEU A 138 3.73 -0.56 8.37
N PHE A 139 2.93 -0.29 7.34
CA PHE A 139 2.72 1.09 6.84
C PHE A 139 2.14 2.02 7.89
N LEU A 140 1.24 1.50 8.72
CA LEU A 140 0.52 2.29 9.71
C LEU A 140 1.34 2.50 10.99
N ARG A 141 2.15 1.52 11.38
CA ARG A 141 2.76 1.48 12.72
C ARG A 141 4.29 1.36 12.71
N GLY A 142 4.90 1.28 11.53
CA GLY A 142 6.33 1.13 11.38
C GLY A 142 6.87 -0.24 11.83
N PRO A 143 8.16 -0.30 12.21
CA PRO A 143 8.85 -1.54 12.55
C PRO A 143 8.24 -2.26 13.75
N GLN A 144 7.97 -3.56 13.61
CA GLN A 144 7.31 -4.37 14.64
C GLN A 144 7.86 -5.79 14.70
N THR A 145 7.81 -6.40 15.88
CA THR A 145 8.10 -7.84 16.07
C THR A 145 6.99 -8.69 15.45
N ALA A 146 7.26 -9.98 15.20
CA ALA A 146 6.25 -10.91 14.69
C ALA A 146 5.05 -11.07 15.66
N ALA A 147 5.31 -11.04 16.97
CA ALA A 147 4.26 -11.08 17.99
C ALA A 147 3.36 -9.82 17.96
N GLU A 148 3.97 -8.64 17.84
CA GLU A 148 3.23 -7.37 17.69
C GLU A 148 2.42 -7.34 16.40
N LEU A 149 3.00 -7.79 15.28
CA LEU A 149 2.31 -7.89 14.00
C LEU A 149 1.07 -8.77 14.10
N ARG A 150 1.20 -9.96 14.69
CA ARG A 150 0.07 -10.87 14.93
C ARG A 150 -1.05 -10.20 15.71
N ALA A 151 -0.71 -9.49 16.80
CA ALA A 151 -1.70 -8.82 17.64
C ALA A 151 -2.35 -7.63 16.93
N ASN A 152 -1.56 -6.80 16.25
CA ASN A 152 -2.02 -5.56 15.63
C ASN A 152 -2.77 -5.80 14.30
N SER A 153 -2.48 -6.89 13.59
CA SER A 153 -3.17 -7.26 12.36
C SER A 153 -4.42 -8.12 12.59
N ALA A 154 -4.74 -8.51 13.83
CA ALA A 154 -5.77 -9.51 14.12
C ALA A 154 -7.17 -9.18 13.54
N ARG A 155 -7.50 -7.90 13.43
CA ARG A 155 -8.76 -7.42 12.82
C ARG A 155 -8.75 -7.41 11.29
N LEU A 156 -7.58 -7.48 10.67
CA LEU A 156 -7.41 -7.59 9.21
C LEU A 156 -7.34 -9.07 8.82
N HIS A 157 -6.51 -9.83 9.52
CA HIS A 157 -6.37 -11.27 9.36
C HIS A 157 -5.94 -11.94 10.67
N SER A 158 -6.60 -13.03 11.04
CA SER A 158 -6.31 -13.81 12.24
C SER A 158 -5.33 -14.95 11.91
N PHE A 159 -4.04 -14.74 12.20
CA PHE A 159 -3.00 -15.76 12.04
C PHE A 159 -3.03 -16.79 13.17
N ALA A 160 -2.77 -18.07 12.83
CA ALA A 160 -2.82 -19.17 13.79
C ALA A 160 -1.84 -18.96 14.96
N ASP A 161 -0.57 -18.70 14.65
CA ASP A 161 0.51 -18.51 15.62
C ASP A 161 1.58 -17.52 15.08
N ILE A 162 2.62 -17.28 15.88
CA ILE A 162 3.73 -16.37 15.52
C ILE A 162 4.53 -16.95 14.34
N SER A 163 4.75 -18.28 14.33
CA SER A 163 5.47 -18.95 13.24
C SER A 163 4.81 -18.73 11.89
N SER A 164 3.47 -18.74 11.83
CA SER A 164 2.70 -18.44 10.63
C SER A 164 2.98 -17.02 10.12
N VAL A 165 3.09 -16.04 11.02
CA VAL A 165 3.43 -14.66 10.67
C VAL A 165 4.86 -14.57 10.14
N GLU A 166 5.81 -15.23 10.79
CA GLU A 166 7.20 -15.29 10.33
C GLU A 166 7.30 -15.90 8.94
N SER A 167 6.59 -17.01 8.65
CA SER A 167 6.60 -17.61 7.30
C SER A 167 6.15 -16.65 6.21
N PHE A 168 5.07 -15.88 6.43
CA PHE A 168 4.64 -14.86 5.45
C PHE A 168 5.63 -13.69 5.33
N LEU A 169 6.35 -13.35 6.39
CA LEU A 169 7.37 -12.30 6.38
C LEU A 169 8.64 -12.76 5.64
N ASP A 170 9.05 -14.01 5.85
CA ASP A 170 10.17 -14.62 5.14
C ASP A 170 9.86 -14.70 3.64
N GLU A 171 8.66 -15.16 3.24
CA GLU A 171 8.22 -15.12 1.85
C GLU A 171 8.29 -13.69 1.26
N LEU A 172 7.77 -12.69 1.99
CA LEU A 172 7.83 -11.29 1.57
C LEU A 172 9.26 -10.74 1.46
N ALA A 173 10.21 -11.28 2.23
CA ALA A 173 11.62 -10.91 2.17
C ALA A 173 12.35 -11.60 0.99
N GLU A 174 11.88 -12.77 0.56
CA GLU A 174 12.40 -13.51 -0.59
C GLU A 174 11.83 -13.05 -1.93
N ASN A 175 10.76 -12.25 -1.93
CA ASN A 175 10.24 -11.60 -3.14
C ASN A 175 11.34 -10.84 -3.91
N ASP A 176 11.18 -10.72 -5.23
CA ASP A 176 12.01 -9.86 -6.08
C ASP A 176 11.18 -8.70 -6.69
N PRO A 177 11.40 -7.43 -6.30
CA PRO A 177 12.26 -7.00 -5.19
C PRO A 177 11.71 -7.41 -3.81
N PRO A 178 12.56 -7.44 -2.75
CA PRO A 178 12.12 -7.74 -1.39
C PRO A 178 11.13 -6.68 -0.91
N ARG A 179 10.11 -7.11 -0.17
CA ARG A 179 9.02 -6.23 0.31
C ARG A 179 9.14 -5.87 1.78
N VAL A 180 9.84 -6.71 2.54
CA VAL A 180 10.15 -6.50 3.95
C VAL A 180 11.59 -6.87 4.25
N VAL A 181 12.11 -6.40 5.38
CA VAL A 181 13.42 -6.74 5.89
C VAL A 181 13.33 -7.05 7.39
N LYS A 182 14.07 -8.07 7.83
CA LYS A 182 14.29 -8.37 9.24
C LYS A 182 15.44 -7.49 9.74
N LEU A 183 15.15 -6.61 10.68
CA LEU A 183 16.11 -5.68 11.25
C LEU A 183 16.99 -6.39 12.29
N PRO A 184 18.25 -5.94 12.48
CA PRO A 184 19.06 -6.37 13.59
C PRO A 184 18.35 -6.14 14.93
N ARG A 185 18.60 -7.02 15.89
CA ARG A 185 18.03 -6.89 17.24
C ARG A 185 18.61 -5.66 17.94
N THR A 186 17.74 -4.87 18.54
CA THR A 186 18.16 -3.81 19.46
C THR A 186 18.82 -4.44 20.69
N PRO A 187 19.90 -3.84 21.24
CA PRO A 187 20.50 -4.33 22.48
C PRO A 187 19.46 -4.50 23.60
N GLY A 188 19.44 -5.67 24.24
CA GLY A 188 18.51 -5.99 25.33
C GLY A 188 17.21 -6.67 24.90
N GLU A 189 16.86 -6.65 23.61
CA GLU A 189 15.65 -7.31 23.11
C GLU A 189 15.89 -8.74 22.62
N ARG A 190 14.89 -9.60 22.86
CA ARG A 190 14.93 -11.02 22.49
C ARG A 190 14.54 -11.30 21.05
N GLU A 191 13.70 -10.46 20.47
CA GLU A 191 13.08 -10.66 19.17
C GLU A 191 13.54 -9.59 18.18
N SER A 192 13.58 -9.94 16.90
CA SER A 192 13.90 -8.99 15.82
C SER A 192 12.63 -8.28 15.35
N ARG A 193 12.77 -7.07 14.84
CA ARG A 193 11.67 -6.35 14.18
C ARG A 193 11.72 -6.50 12.68
N TRP A 194 10.57 -6.35 12.05
CA TRP A 194 10.38 -6.34 10.62
C TRP A 194 9.95 -4.96 10.16
N MET A 195 10.43 -4.52 9.00
CA MET A 195 10.03 -3.27 8.36
C MET A 195 9.77 -3.49 6.88
N HIS A 196 8.82 -2.74 6.30
CA HIS A 196 8.57 -2.79 4.87
C HIS A 196 9.64 -2.00 4.08
N LEU A 197 9.89 -2.40 2.84
CA LEU A 197 10.85 -1.76 1.92
C LEU A 197 10.16 -0.94 0.82
N LEU A 198 8.82 -0.86 0.84
CA LEU A 198 8.04 -0.14 -0.17
C LEU A 198 8.24 1.38 -0.17
N CYS A 199 8.88 1.95 0.86
CA CYS A 199 9.28 3.36 0.91
C CYS A 199 10.80 3.57 0.75
N GLY A 200 11.49 2.59 0.16
CA GLY A 200 12.93 2.58 0.01
C GLY A 200 13.67 1.82 1.10
N GLU A 201 15.00 1.89 1.04
CA GLU A 201 15.87 1.21 2.00
C GLU A 201 15.70 1.76 3.42
N VAL A 202 15.76 0.85 4.38
CA VAL A 202 15.57 1.18 5.79
C VAL A 202 16.93 1.47 6.42
N ASN A 203 17.19 2.74 6.72
CA ASN A 203 18.36 3.13 7.46
C ASN A 203 18.17 2.89 8.97
N ILE A 204 18.87 1.89 9.50
CA ILE A 204 18.75 1.47 10.91
C ILE A 204 19.15 2.60 11.88
N SER A 205 20.03 3.51 11.46
CA SER A 205 20.45 4.66 12.26
C SER A 205 19.35 5.69 12.51
N ASP A 206 18.34 5.76 11.64
CA ASP A 206 17.24 6.72 11.73
C ASP A 206 16.04 6.16 12.51
N MET A 207 16.13 4.92 13.00
CA MET A 207 15.06 4.33 13.80
C MET A 207 15.07 4.87 15.22
N PRO A 208 13.97 5.48 15.69
CA PRO A 208 13.85 5.83 17.10
C PRO A 208 13.90 4.54 17.93
N LEU A 209 14.90 4.43 18.80
CA LEU A 209 14.99 3.39 19.82
C LEU A 209 13.75 3.50 20.71
N ARG A 210 12.70 2.71 20.43
CA ARG A 210 11.55 2.62 21.33
C ARG A 210 11.95 1.74 22.50
N GLU A 211 12.43 2.37 23.58
CA GLU A 211 12.44 1.72 24.89
C GLU A 211 10.99 1.32 25.24
N GLY A 212 10.83 0.10 25.74
CA GLY A 212 9.52 -0.54 25.95
C GLY A 212 8.55 0.32 26.76
N GLN A 213 7.26 0.19 26.43
CA GLN A 213 6.08 0.82 27.05
C GLN A 213 6.30 1.40 28.47
N GLY A 214 6.68 2.67 28.52
CA GLY A 214 6.65 3.56 29.67
C GLY A 214 6.45 4.97 29.11
N GLY A 215 5.62 5.79 29.77
CA GLY A 215 5.22 7.11 29.27
C GLY A 215 6.40 7.96 28.79
N GLU A 216 6.14 8.85 27.83
CA GLU A 216 7.11 9.78 27.24
C GLU A 216 8.05 10.35 28.30
N SER A 217 9.25 9.80 28.32
CA SER A 217 10.40 10.34 29.01
C SER A 217 11.48 10.36 27.94
N TYR A 218 11.43 11.36 27.06
CA TYR A 218 12.64 11.80 26.37
C TYR A 218 13.70 11.98 27.45
N SER A 219 14.90 11.44 27.26
CA SER A 219 15.96 11.73 28.23
C SER A 219 16.09 13.26 28.29
N LEU A 220 16.29 13.84 29.48
CA LEU A 220 16.45 15.30 29.61
C LEU A 220 17.51 15.83 28.63
N SER A 221 18.52 15.01 28.33
CA SER A 221 19.56 15.29 27.33
C SER A 221 19.04 15.35 25.90
N GLU A 222 18.13 14.47 25.49
CA GLU A 222 17.51 14.51 24.16
C GLU A 222 16.55 15.70 24.04
N PHE A 223 15.78 15.97 25.09
CA PHE A 223 14.90 17.14 25.12
C PHE A 223 15.70 18.45 25.05
N GLU A 224 16.84 18.54 25.73
CA GLU A 224 17.75 19.67 25.64
C GLU A 224 18.39 19.77 24.25
N ALA A 225 18.79 18.65 23.64
CA ALA A 225 19.32 18.62 22.28
C ALA A 225 18.27 19.10 21.26
N LEU A 226 17.05 18.55 21.30
CA LEU A 226 15.95 18.99 20.44
C LEU A 226 15.61 20.47 20.63
N LYS A 227 15.59 20.96 21.87
CA LYS A 227 15.34 22.37 22.16
C LYS A 227 16.44 23.28 21.64
N SER A 228 17.70 22.83 21.70
CA SER A 228 18.84 23.55 21.14
C SER A 228 18.75 23.63 19.60
N GLU A 229 18.36 22.53 18.97
CA GLU A 229 18.21 22.46 17.52
C GLU A 229 17.00 23.27 17.04
N GLN A 230 15.88 23.21 17.76
CA GLN A 230 14.72 24.06 17.52
C GLN A 230 15.11 25.55 17.60
N LYS A 231 15.91 25.94 18.59
CA LYS A 231 16.38 27.32 18.73
C LYS A 231 17.30 27.72 17.58
N ARG A 232 18.17 26.82 17.13
CA ARG A 232 19.06 27.03 15.97
C ARG A 232 18.24 27.24 14.70
N LEU A 233 17.30 26.34 14.42
CA LEU A 233 16.41 26.42 13.26
C LEU A 233 15.52 27.65 13.30
N ALA A 234 14.96 28.01 14.46
CA ALA A 234 14.16 29.23 14.61
C ALA A 234 15.00 30.49 14.31
N HIS A 235 16.27 30.50 14.73
CA HIS A 235 17.17 31.60 14.42
C HIS A 235 17.51 31.66 12.92
N GLU A 236 17.78 30.52 12.31
CA GLU A 236 18.06 30.39 10.88
C GLU A 236 16.87 30.83 10.02
N VAL A 237 15.65 30.41 10.40
CA VAL A 237 14.41 30.86 9.76
C VAL A 237 14.22 32.38 9.89
N ALA A 238 14.50 32.95 11.07
CA ALA A 238 14.42 34.41 11.26
C ALA A 238 15.43 35.16 10.39
N GLN A 239 16.67 34.66 10.27
CA GLN A 239 17.70 35.26 9.41
C GLN A 239 17.32 35.17 7.93
N LEU A 240 16.86 34.00 7.48
CA LEU A 240 16.43 33.78 6.10
C LEU A 240 15.23 34.66 5.75
N ARG A 241 14.25 34.77 6.64
CA ARG A 241 13.11 35.69 6.45
C ARG A 241 13.57 37.15 6.32
N ALA A 242 14.44 37.62 7.21
CA ALA A 242 14.98 38.98 7.13
C ALA A 242 15.78 39.21 5.83
N MET A 243 16.51 38.20 5.33
CA MET A 243 17.21 38.30 4.06
C MET A 243 16.24 38.36 2.87
N VAL A 244 15.20 37.54 2.89
CA VAL A 244 14.15 37.52 1.86
C VAL A 244 13.39 38.86 1.85
N GLU A 245 13.06 39.42 3.02
CA GLU A 245 12.41 40.74 3.13
C GLU A 245 13.28 41.86 2.55
N ARG A 246 14.59 41.85 2.83
CA ARG A 246 15.52 42.82 2.23
C ARG A 246 15.58 42.69 0.71
N MET A 247 15.76 41.48 0.21
CA MET A 247 15.82 41.23 -1.25
C MET A 247 14.50 41.57 -1.95
N ALA A 248 13.36 41.26 -1.34
CA ALA A 248 12.06 41.62 -1.88
C ALA A 248 11.86 43.14 -1.91
N GLY A 249 12.30 43.86 -0.87
CA GLY A 249 12.30 45.33 -0.84
C GLY A 249 13.18 45.96 -1.92
N GLU A 250 14.38 45.42 -2.15
CA GLU A 250 15.29 45.85 -3.22
C GLU A 250 14.72 45.60 -4.62
N LEU A 251 13.91 44.55 -4.78
CA LEU A 251 13.29 44.16 -6.05
C LEU A 251 11.86 44.71 -6.25
N GLY A 252 11.31 45.45 -5.28
CA GLY A 252 9.95 46.00 -5.33
C GLY A 252 8.83 44.96 -5.27
N ILE A 253 9.11 43.78 -4.70
CA ILE A 253 8.17 42.66 -4.60
C ILE A 253 7.45 42.74 -3.24
N ALA A 254 6.11 42.71 -3.25
CA ALA A 254 5.33 42.60 -2.02
C ALA A 254 5.33 41.14 -1.52
N LEU A 255 5.74 40.93 -0.26
CA LEU A 255 5.64 39.64 0.41
C LEU A 255 4.35 39.60 1.24
N ASP A 256 3.58 38.52 1.12
CA ASP A 256 2.42 38.26 1.96
C ASP A 256 2.90 37.90 3.38
N GLN A 257 2.47 38.68 4.39
CA GLN A 257 2.77 38.38 5.79
C GLN A 257 1.87 37.23 6.26
N PRO A 258 2.42 36.13 6.83
CA PRO A 258 1.59 35.14 7.50
C PRO A 258 0.93 35.76 8.75
N PRO A 259 -0.23 35.25 9.19
CA PRO A 259 -0.93 35.75 10.36
C PRO A 259 -0.02 35.76 11.59
N SER A 260 -0.01 36.88 12.31
CA SER A 260 0.71 36.99 13.58
C SER A 260 0.04 36.10 14.62
N ASP A 261 0.70 35.01 15.02
CA ASP A 261 0.26 34.23 16.17
C ASP A 261 0.33 35.09 17.44
N ALA A 262 -0.81 35.25 18.11
CA ALA A 262 -0.96 35.81 19.44
C ALA A 262 -0.96 34.68 20.50
#